data_AF-A0A539CUI4-F1
#
_entry.id   AF-A0A539CUI4-F1
#
_cell.length_a   1.000
_cell.length_b   1.000
_cell.length_c   1.000
_cell.angle_alpha   90.00
_cell.angle_beta   90.00
_cell.angle_gamma   90.00
#
_symmetry.space_group_name_H-M   'P 1'
#
loop_
_entity.id
_entity.type
_entity.pdbx_description
1 polymer ?
#
loop_
_entity_poly.entity_id
_entity_poly.type
_entity_poly.pdbx_seq_one_letter_code
_entity_poly.pdbx_strand_id
1 'polypeptide(L)' 'MIHVVTPENEYHYRDEMEQAYRLRHQVFVEEMGWTDLAKPDGREIDQFDDKTCDANALY' A
#
# COMPACT_ATOMS: atom_id res chain seq x y z
N MET A 1 -13.94 -9.60 9.54
CA MET A 1 -13.51 -8.60 10.54
C MET A 1 -12.62 -7.61 9.83
N ILE A 2 -12.77 -6.31 10.07
CA ILE A 2 -11.92 -5.29 9.45
C ILE A 2 -10.92 -4.82 10.53
N HIS A 3 -9.64 -4.75 10.17
CA HIS A 3 -8.56 -4.32 11.06
C HIS A 3 -8.10 -2.92 10.67
N VAL A 4 -7.86 -2.06 11.67
CA VAL A 4 -7.22 -0.76 11.47
C VAL A 4 -5.72 -0.97 11.66
N VAL A 5 -4.96 -0.83 10.58
CA VAL A 5 -3.50 -0.96 10.58
C VAL A 5 -2.89 0.45 10.57
N THR A 6 -1.96 0.71 11.49
CA THR A 6 -1.26 1.98 11.67
C THR A 6 0.24 1.70 11.85
N PRO A 7 1.13 2.71 11.79
CA PRO A 7 2.55 2.52 12.02
C PRO A 7 2.86 1.87 13.39
N GLU A 8 2.02 2.10 14.40
CA GLU A 8 2.18 1.54 15.75
C GLU A 8 1.87 0.04 15.83
N ASN A 9 1.14 -0.53 14.86
CA ASN A 9 0.73 -1.95 14.88
C ASN A 9 1.07 -2.74 13.60
N GLU A 10 1.59 -2.09 12.55
CA GLU A 10 1.88 -2.71 11.25
C GLU A 10 2.79 -3.95 11.35
N TYR A 11 3.62 -4.03 12.39
CA TYR A 11 4.54 -5.14 12.60
C TYR A 11 3.82 -6.46 12.90
N HIS A 12 2.57 -6.42 13.36
CA HIS A 12 1.70 -7.58 13.52
C HIS A 12 1.06 -8.04 12.22
N TYR A 13 1.08 -7.19 11.19
CA TYR A 13 0.31 -7.35 9.95
C TYR A 13 1.19 -7.37 8.70
N ARG A 14 2.48 -7.69 8.83
CA ARG A 14 3.44 -7.60 7.72
C ARG A 14 3.04 -8.48 6.54
N ASP A 15 2.56 -9.69 6.82
CA ASP A 15 2.17 -10.65 5.78
C ASP A 15 0.88 -10.20 5.09
N GLU A 16 -0.08 -9.67 5.84
CA GLU A 16 -1.33 -9.12 5.33
C GLU A 16 -1.09 -7.85 4.48
N MET A 17 -0.18 -6.97 4.91
CA MET A 17 0.20 -5.78 4.15
C MET A 17 0.90 -6.14 2.84
N GLU A 18 1.84 -7.09 2.85
CA GLU A 18 2.47 -7.60 1.62
C GLU A 18 1.43 -8.21 0.66
N GLN A 19 0.44 -8.95 1.16
CA GLN A 19 -0.66 -9.44 0.33
C GLN A 19 -1.51 -8.29 -0.23
N ALA A 20 -1.79 -7.26 0.56
CA ALA A 20 -2.54 -6.09 0.13
C ALA A 20 -1.84 -5.34 -1.01
N TYR A 21 -0.52 -5.13 -0.93
CA TYR A 21 0.24 -4.45 -1.99
C TYR A 21 0.26 -5.24 -3.31
N ARG A 22 0.30 -6.58 -3.25
CA ARG A 22 0.21 -7.43 -4.44
C ARG A 22 -1.19 -7.42 -5.05
N LEU A 23 -2.21 -7.46 -4.20
CA LEU A 23 -3.60 -7.37 -4.65
C LEU A 23 -3.88 -6.02 -5.33
N ARG A 24 -3.36 -4.92 -4.78
CA ARG A 24 -3.44 -3.59 -5.40
C ARG A 24 -2.80 -3.58 -6.78
N HIS A 25 -1.64 -4.23 -6.95
CA HIS A 25 -1.00 -4.35 -8.26
C HIS A 25 -1.88 -5.09 -9.27
N GLN A 26 -2.42 -6.26 -8.90
CA GLN A 26 -3.33 -7.02 -9.75
C GLN A 26 -4.54 -6.17 -10.17
N VAL A 27 -5.21 -5.51 -9.23
CA VAL A 27 -6.43 -4.75 -9.53
C VAL A 27 -6.11 -3.48 -10.32
N PHE A 28 -5.22 -2.63 -9.82
CA PHE A 28 -5.02 -1.31 -10.44
C PHE A 28 -4.21 -1.39 -11.73
N VAL A 29 -3.15 -2.21 -11.77
CA VAL A 29 -2.28 -2.29 -12.93
C VAL A 29 -2.84 -3.27 -13.96
N GLU A 30 -3.12 -4.51 -13.56
CA GLU A 30 -3.50 -5.57 -14.51
C GLU A 30 -4.96 -5.44 -14.96
N GLU A 31 -5.90 -5.24 -14.03
CA GLU A 31 -7.33 -5.19 -14.36
C GLU A 31 -7.79 -3.80 -14.83
N MET A 32 -7.36 -2.74 -14.14
CA MET A 32 -7.77 -1.36 -14.47
C MET A 32 -6.84 -0.65 -15.46
N GLY A 33 -5.69 -1.25 -15.78
CA GLY A 33 -4.77 -0.75 -16.80
C GLY A 33 -3.98 0.49 -16.41
N TRP A 34 -3.82 0.78 -15.11
CA TRP A 34 -3.06 1.93 -14.62
C TRP A 34 -1.55 1.65 -14.68
N THR A 35 -1.03 1.58 -15.90
CA THR A 35 0.36 1.19 -16.18
C THR A 35 1.40 2.15 -15.60
N ASP A 36 1.06 3.41 -15.32
CA ASP A 36 1.95 4.36 -14.65
C ASP A 36 2.30 3.96 -13.21
N LEU A 37 1.47 3.12 -12.57
CA LEU A 37 1.73 2.57 -11.23
C LEU A 37 2.48 1.23 -11.27
N ALA A 38 2.76 0.68 -12.46
CA ALA A 38 3.40 -0.62 -12.59
C ALA A 38 4.82 -0.61 -12.04
N LYS A 39 5.07 -1.48 -11.05
CA LYS A 39 6.41 -1.74 -10.51
C LYS A 39 6.84 -3.19 -10.78
N PRO A 40 8.14 -3.43 -11.05
CA PRO A 40 8.64 -4.76 -11.44
C PRO A 40 8.61 -5.80 -10.31
N ASP A 41 8.44 -5.38 -9.06
CA ASP A 41 8.33 -6.27 -7.90
C ASP A 41 6.91 -6.81 -7.66
N GLY A 42 5.96 -6.40 -8.52
CA GLY A 42 4.55 -6.80 -8.45
C GLY A 42 3.83 -6.27 -7.21
N ARG A 43 4.34 -5.18 -6.63
CA ARG A 43 3.71 -4.46 -5.52
C ARG A 43 3.29 -3.08 -5.99
N GLU A 44 2.10 -2.67 -5.61
CA GLU A 44 1.65 -1.30 -5.82
C GLU A 44 1.80 -0.57 -4.47
N ILE A 45 2.85 0.25 -4.40
CA ILE A 45 3.25 1.09 -3.26
C ILE A 45 3.56 2.44 -3.88
N ASP A 46 2.99 3.54 -3.41
CA ASP A 46 3.24 4.88 -3.96
C ASP A 46 3.88 5.82 -2.92
N GLN A 47 3.93 7.13 -3.23
CA GLN A 47 4.51 8.12 -2.31
C GLN A 47 3.70 8.35 -1.03
N PHE A 48 2.48 7.82 -0.93
CA PHE A 48 1.60 7.96 0.24
C PHE A 48 1.63 6.73 1.15
N ASP A 49 2.21 5.62 0.69
CA ASP A 49 2.42 4.39 1.48
C ASP A 49 3.67 4.50 2.38
N ASP A 50 3.70 5.52 3.24
CA ASP A 50 4.77 5.73 4.22
C ASP A 50 4.29 5.58 5.68
N LYS A 51 5.24 5.64 6.61
CA LYS A 51 4.98 5.48 8.05
C LYS A 51 4.54 6.76 8.73
N THR A 52 4.46 7.86 8.00
CA THR A 52 4.18 9.18 8.56
C THR A 52 2.72 9.53 8.34
N CYS A 53 1.91 9.35 9.38
CA CYS A 53 0.65 10.06 9.48
C CYS A 53 0.93 11.47 10.03
N ASP A 54 1.64 12.31 9.29
CA ASP A 54 1.82 13.70 9.70
C ASP A 54 0.64 14.54 9.23
N ALA A 55 -0.24 14.90 10.18
CA ALA A 55 -1.33 15.85 9.95
C ALA A 55 -0.84 17.25 9.53
N ASN A 56 0.47 17.53 9.59
CA ASN A 56 1.09 18.79 9.22
C ASN A 56 1.98 18.72 7.96
N ALA A 57 2.03 17.60 7.22
CA ALA A 57 2.89 17.44 6.03
C ALA A 57 2.50 18.31 4.80
N LEU A 58 1.66 19.34 4.99
CA LEU A 58 1.26 20.30 3.95
C LEU A 58 1.70 21.74 4.24
N TYR A 59 2.69 21.95 5.11
CA TYR A 59 3.37 23.25 5.31
C TYR A 59 4.84 23.21 4.95
#